data_AF-A0A6F9BLJ9-F1
#
_entry.id   AF-A0A6F9BLJ9-F1
#
_cell.length_a   1.000
_cell.length_b   1.000
_cell.length_c   1.000
_cell.angle_alpha   90.00
_cell.angle_beta   90.00
_cell.angle_gamma   90.00
#
_symmetry.space_group_name_H-M   'P 1'
#
loop_
_entity.id
_entity.type
_entity.pdbx_description
1 polymer ?
#
loop_
_entity_poly.entity_id
_entity_poly.type
_entity_poly.pdbx_seq_one_letter_code
_entity_poly.pdbx_strand_id
1 'polypeptide(L)'
;MKEVEAAGENIQSVYRLFSTPAVAGGTGQMTSEFDVFARHSFLSFVVRIVPSPDWFLGVDSFNLSEGDHWKESITLELYPYDAGTDSSFTFSSPNFETIPQAKVTEITSSSPSHPANSFYYPRLKNLPPMGKVTLTKIKSNQIFSLTMEPTQFNQTGKGVLPTRFHSSGLRGKCGDSDVRNRTRYIHLQPANNGVVCPPLEEEKKCIPDNCL
;
A
#
# COMPACT_ATOMS: atom_id res chain seq x y z
N MET A 1 -1.69 17.33 6.36
CA MET A 1 -2.06 17.87 7.69
C MET A 1 -2.48 19.33 7.58
N LYS A 2 -1.61 20.25 7.12
CA LYS A 2 -1.95 21.69 6.96
C LYS A 2 -3.26 21.98 6.22
N GLU A 3 -3.55 21.29 5.12
CA GLU A 3 -4.80 21.48 4.36
C GLU A 3 -6.05 21.12 5.17
N VAL A 4 -5.97 20.04 5.95
CA VAL A 4 -7.07 19.55 6.79
C VAL A 4 -7.28 20.48 7.98
N GLU A 5 -6.20 20.97 8.58
CA GLU A 5 -6.23 21.98 9.64
C GLU A 5 -6.87 23.28 9.13
N ALA A 6 -6.43 23.77 7.97
CA ALA A 6 -6.99 24.96 7.34
C ALA A 6 -8.49 24.80 7.02
N ALA A 7 -8.95 23.61 6.63
CA ALA A 7 -10.37 23.36 6.42
C ALA A 7 -11.18 23.38 7.74
N GLY A 8 -10.61 22.83 8.82
CA GLY A 8 -11.18 22.92 10.17
C GLY A 8 -11.34 24.36 10.64
N GLU A 9 -10.32 25.20 10.44
CA GLU A 9 -10.33 26.61 10.87
C GLU A 9 -11.23 27.48 10.00
N ASN A 10 -11.10 27.37 8.67
CA ASN A 10 -11.71 28.32 7.74
C ASN A 10 -13.19 28.03 7.45
N ILE A 11 -13.57 26.74 7.38
CA ILE A 11 -14.93 26.34 6.97
C ILE A 11 -15.62 25.41 7.97
N GLN A 12 -14.98 25.12 9.12
CA GLN A 12 -15.53 24.27 10.20
C GLN A 12 -15.96 22.87 9.72
N SER A 13 -15.38 22.37 8.64
CA SER A 13 -15.75 21.07 8.04
C SER A 13 -15.07 19.88 8.71
N VAL A 14 -14.02 20.12 9.50
CA VAL A 14 -13.23 19.09 10.18
C VAL A 14 -13.37 19.27 11.68
N TYR A 15 -13.74 18.20 12.37
CA TYR A 15 -13.77 18.18 13.83
C TYR A 15 -12.39 17.86 14.44
N ARG A 16 -11.76 16.77 13.97
CA ARG A 16 -10.48 16.31 14.51
C ARG A 16 -9.64 15.62 13.44
N LEU A 17 -8.33 15.86 13.49
CA LEU A 17 -7.32 15.09 12.79
C LEU A 17 -6.85 13.94 13.68
N PHE A 18 -6.64 12.76 13.10
CA PHE A 18 -5.98 11.64 13.77
C PHE A 18 -4.87 11.09 12.87
N SER A 19 -3.88 10.46 13.50
CA SER A 19 -2.80 9.76 12.82
C SER A 19 -2.36 8.58 13.66
N THR A 20 -1.90 7.53 13.00
CA THR A 20 -1.38 6.32 13.63
C THR A 20 0.06 6.08 13.23
N PRO A 21 0.85 5.35 14.05
CA PRO A 21 2.16 4.87 13.63
C PRO A 21 2.06 3.98 12.38
N ALA A 22 3.06 4.07 11.51
CA ALA A 22 3.13 3.23 10.32
C ALA A 22 3.31 1.75 10.69
N VAL A 23 2.71 0.86 9.89
CA VAL A 23 2.95 -0.58 9.99
C VAL A 23 4.21 -0.91 9.18
N ALA A 24 5.26 -1.39 9.86
CA ALA A 24 6.59 -1.57 9.26
C ALA A 24 6.69 -2.77 8.28
N GLY A 25 5.68 -3.63 8.20
CA GLY A 25 5.66 -4.80 7.32
C GLY A 25 4.38 -4.90 6.49
N GLY A 26 4.38 -5.77 5.48
CA GLY A 26 3.19 -6.06 4.65
C GLY A 26 2.05 -6.72 5.42
N THR A 27 2.31 -7.15 6.66
CA THR A 27 1.28 -7.59 7.60
C THR A 27 1.52 -6.96 8.97
N GLY A 28 0.46 -6.41 9.56
CA GLY A 28 0.47 -5.88 10.92
C GLY A 28 -0.81 -5.13 11.23
N GLN A 29 -1.07 -4.89 12.50
CA GLN A 29 -2.28 -4.21 12.95
C GLN A 29 -1.93 -2.82 13.48
N MET A 30 -2.80 -1.85 13.24
CA MET A 30 -2.78 -0.57 13.92
C MET A 30 -4.16 -0.28 14.49
N THR A 31 -4.20 0.45 15.60
CA THR A 31 -5.45 0.91 16.21
C THR A 31 -5.35 2.40 16.54
N SER A 32 -6.43 3.13 16.30
CA SER A 32 -6.59 4.54 16.70
C SER A 32 -7.95 4.74 17.34
N GLU A 33 -8.04 5.70 18.25
CA GLU A 33 -9.29 6.12 18.85
C GLU A 33 -9.56 7.59 18.51
N PHE A 34 -10.80 7.90 18.18
CA PHE A 34 -11.22 9.27 17.88
C PHE A 34 -12.66 9.52 18.32
N ASP A 35 -12.93 10.77 18.66
CA ASP A 35 -14.26 11.25 19.03
C ASP A 35 -15.01 11.72 17.77
N VAL A 36 -16.32 11.49 17.73
CA VAL A 36 -17.20 11.80 16.61
C VAL A 36 -18.44 12.52 17.12
N PHE A 37 -18.90 13.54 16.38
CA PHE A 37 -20.06 14.35 16.73
C PHE A 37 -21.10 14.31 15.62
N ALA A 38 -22.37 14.53 15.94
CA ALA A 38 -23.45 14.49 14.95
C ALA A 38 -23.23 15.44 13.76
N ARG A 39 -22.61 16.61 13.98
CA ARG A 39 -22.26 17.56 12.90
C ARG A 39 -21.11 17.07 12.00
N HIS A 40 -20.29 16.15 12.49
CA HIS A 40 -19.08 15.63 11.85
C HIS A 40 -19.06 14.10 11.94
N SER A 41 -20.09 13.46 11.40
CA SER A 41 -20.28 12.00 11.48
C SER A 41 -19.52 11.21 10.41
N PHE A 42 -18.85 11.91 9.49
CA PHE A 42 -18.12 11.30 8.38
C PHE A 42 -16.65 11.07 8.72
N LEU A 43 -16.14 9.93 8.27
CA LEU A 43 -14.75 9.52 8.42
C LEU A 43 -14.09 9.37 7.05
N SER A 44 -12.94 10.02 6.88
CA SER A 44 -12.04 9.80 5.75
C SER A 44 -10.62 9.57 6.24
N PHE A 45 -9.90 8.67 5.59
CA PHE A 45 -8.47 8.45 5.85
C PHE A 45 -7.76 7.85 4.64
N VAL A 46 -6.44 7.99 4.62
CA VAL A 46 -5.57 7.44 3.57
C VAL A 46 -4.34 6.79 4.22
N VAL A 47 -3.90 5.68 3.64
CA VAL A 47 -2.67 4.95 4.01
C VAL A 47 -1.90 4.63 2.73
N ARG A 48 -0.69 5.16 2.60
CA ARG A 48 0.19 4.88 1.44
C ARG A 48 0.65 3.42 1.44
N ILE A 49 0.68 2.80 0.26
CA ILE A 49 1.34 1.52 0.04
C ILE A 49 2.84 1.77 -0.11
N VAL A 50 3.69 1.10 0.67
CA VAL A 50 5.13 1.34 0.67
C VAL A 50 5.91 0.05 0.36
N PRO A 51 6.80 0.06 -0.66
CA PRO A 51 6.99 1.10 -1.66
C PRO A 51 5.86 1.07 -2.71
N SER A 52 5.62 2.21 -3.36
CA SER A 52 4.74 2.34 -4.53
C SER A 52 5.06 3.66 -5.26
N PRO A 53 4.64 3.85 -6.52
CA PRO A 53 4.67 5.16 -7.18
C PRO A 53 3.85 6.17 -6.36
N ASP A 54 2.54 6.04 -6.39
CA ASP A 54 1.59 6.92 -5.72
C ASP A 54 0.33 6.19 -5.22
N TRP A 55 0.46 4.89 -4.94
CA TRP A 55 -0.66 4.04 -4.58
C TRP A 55 -1.00 4.11 -3.08
N PHE A 56 -2.29 4.02 -2.77
CA PHE A 56 -2.79 4.08 -1.41
C PHE A 56 -4.04 3.22 -1.19
N LEU A 57 -4.34 2.95 0.09
CA LEU A 57 -5.62 2.46 0.57
C LEU A 57 -6.33 3.61 1.30
N GLY A 58 -7.64 3.61 1.35
CA GLY A 58 -8.34 4.65 2.09
C GLY A 58 -9.84 4.47 2.11
N VAL A 59 -10.49 5.34 2.87
CA VAL A 59 -11.94 5.48 2.94
C VAL A 59 -12.26 6.96 2.73
N ASP A 60 -13.25 7.23 1.90
CA ASP A 60 -13.76 8.58 1.67
C ASP A 60 -15.19 8.70 2.22
N SER A 61 -15.39 9.66 3.10
CA SER A 61 -16.68 10.17 3.55
C SER A 61 -17.62 9.06 4.03
N PHE A 62 -17.10 8.15 4.86
CA PHE A 62 -17.91 7.08 5.44
C PHE A 62 -18.73 7.59 6.62
N ASN A 63 -20.05 7.53 6.52
CA ASN A 63 -20.94 7.97 7.59
C ASN A 63 -21.00 6.94 8.74
N LEU A 64 -20.61 7.37 9.94
CA LEU A 64 -20.63 6.57 11.17
C LEU A 64 -21.98 6.58 11.88
N SER A 65 -22.89 7.48 11.51
CA SER A 65 -24.25 7.52 12.03
C SER A 65 -25.28 7.02 11.01
N GLU A 66 -26.43 6.59 11.53
CA GLU A 66 -27.64 6.25 10.78
C GLU A 66 -28.84 6.89 11.49
N GLY A 67 -29.26 8.04 10.99
CA GLY A 67 -30.21 8.91 11.70
C GLY A 67 -29.64 9.37 13.05
N ASP A 68 -30.39 9.11 14.12
CA ASP A 68 -30.01 9.46 15.50
C ASP A 68 -29.16 8.38 16.19
N HIS A 69 -28.81 7.29 15.49
CA HIS A 69 -28.06 6.17 16.05
C HIS A 69 -26.64 6.13 15.47
N TRP A 70 -25.70 5.69 16.31
CA TRP A 70 -24.33 5.42 15.90
C TRP A 70 -24.19 3.95 15.54
N LYS A 71 -23.48 3.66 14.45
CA LYS A 71 -23.17 2.28 14.07
C LYS A 71 -22.25 1.65 15.13
N GLU A 72 -22.60 0.46 15.61
CA GLU A 72 -21.89 -0.19 16.71
C GLU A 72 -20.58 -0.85 16.27
N SER A 73 -20.58 -1.54 15.14
CA SER A 73 -19.39 -2.15 14.54
C SER A 73 -19.54 -2.28 13.02
N ILE A 74 -18.55 -1.82 12.26
CA ILE A 74 -18.48 -2.00 10.80
C ILE A 74 -17.11 -2.52 10.43
N THR A 75 -17.05 -3.46 9.48
CA THR A 75 -15.80 -3.82 8.80
C THR A 75 -15.88 -3.41 7.34
N LEU A 76 -14.87 -2.69 6.85
CA LEU A 76 -14.72 -2.29 5.45
C LEU A 76 -13.48 -2.99 4.87
N GLU A 77 -13.64 -3.52 3.66
CA GLU A 77 -12.56 -4.08 2.87
C GLU A 77 -11.92 -2.97 2.03
N LEU A 78 -10.58 -2.92 2.01
CA LEU A 78 -9.81 -1.87 1.35
C LEU A 78 -9.10 -2.40 0.11
N TYR A 79 -9.15 -1.61 -0.94
CA TYR A 79 -8.56 -1.88 -2.26
C TYR A 79 -7.58 -0.77 -2.64
N PRO A 80 -6.58 -1.07 -3.49
CA PRO A 80 -5.59 -0.11 -3.92
C PRO A 80 -6.19 0.94 -4.85
N TYR A 81 -5.83 2.20 -4.62
CA TYR A 81 -6.11 3.34 -5.49
C TYR A 81 -4.80 3.95 -5.99
N ASP A 82 -4.83 4.44 -7.23
CA ASP A 82 -3.79 5.23 -7.88
C ASP A 82 -4.13 6.71 -7.71
N ALA A 83 -3.15 7.54 -7.32
CA ALA A 83 -3.39 8.96 -7.08
C ALA A 83 -3.38 9.81 -8.37
N GLY A 84 -2.88 9.27 -9.49
CA GLY A 84 -2.82 9.94 -10.78
C GLY A 84 -1.67 10.96 -10.90
N THR A 85 -0.60 10.77 -10.14
CA THR A 85 0.56 11.68 -10.01
C THR A 85 1.87 11.05 -10.49
N ASP A 86 2.00 9.73 -10.44
CA ASP A 86 3.18 8.98 -10.89
C ASP A 86 2.76 7.77 -11.73
N SER A 87 3.15 7.77 -13.01
CA SER A 87 2.76 6.80 -14.03
C SER A 87 3.61 5.52 -14.02
N SER A 88 4.41 5.28 -12.98
CA SER A 88 5.21 4.07 -12.85
C SER A 88 4.36 2.80 -12.64
N PHE A 89 4.80 1.67 -13.21
CA PHE A 89 4.00 0.43 -13.20
C PHE A 89 4.28 -0.51 -12.02
N THR A 90 5.41 -0.36 -11.32
CA THR A 90 5.81 -1.31 -10.27
C THR A 90 6.06 -0.65 -8.93
N PHE A 91 5.91 -1.43 -7.85
CA PHE A 91 6.16 -0.97 -6.49
C PHE A 91 7.49 -0.23 -6.32
N SER A 92 8.53 -0.64 -7.04
CA SER A 92 9.90 -0.13 -6.91
C SER A 92 10.41 0.56 -8.19
N SER A 93 9.53 0.95 -9.10
CA SER A 93 9.94 1.70 -10.29
C SER A 93 10.43 3.10 -9.90
N PRO A 94 11.38 3.69 -10.64
CA PRO A 94 11.74 5.10 -10.47
C PRO A 94 10.53 6.03 -10.70
N ASN A 95 10.53 7.21 -10.11
CA ASN A 95 9.42 8.15 -10.27
C ASN A 95 9.26 8.58 -11.73
N PHE A 96 8.02 8.60 -12.22
CA PHE A 96 7.69 9.08 -13.56
C PHE A 96 6.41 9.90 -13.52
N GLU A 97 6.54 11.23 -13.57
CA GLU A 97 5.41 12.15 -13.39
C GLU A 97 4.28 11.95 -14.40
N THR A 98 3.03 11.95 -13.91
CA THR A 98 1.83 11.89 -14.74
C THR A 98 1.46 13.28 -15.24
N ILE A 99 1.56 13.51 -16.57
CA ILE A 99 1.28 14.80 -17.20
C ILE A 99 0.26 14.62 -18.35
N PRO A 100 -0.92 15.28 -18.30
CA PRO A 100 -1.45 16.06 -17.18
C PRO A 100 -1.82 15.17 -15.99
N GLN A 101 -1.87 15.74 -14.78
CA GLN A 101 -2.27 15.02 -13.57
C GLN A 101 -3.65 14.36 -13.77
N ALA A 102 -3.73 13.07 -13.43
CA ALA A 102 -4.95 12.29 -13.56
C ALA A 102 -5.80 12.34 -12.29
N LYS A 103 -7.04 11.83 -12.38
CA LYS A 103 -7.92 11.65 -11.22
C LYS A 103 -7.50 10.40 -10.44
N VAL A 104 -7.89 10.35 -9.17
CA VAL A 104 -7.82 9.13 -8.37
C VAL A 104 -8.63 8.02 -9.05
N THR A 105 -8.04 6.83 -9.19
CA THR A 105 -8.70 5.66 -9.79
C THR A 105 -8.45 4.40 -8.98
N GLU A 106 -9.44 3.51 -8.90
CA GLU A 106 -9.26 2.20 -8.27
C GLU A 106 -8.38 1.31 -9.16
N ILE A 107 -7.38 0.67 -8.57
CA ILE A 107 -6.55 -0.33 -9.22
C ILE A 107 -7.24 -1.69 -9.08
N THR A 108 -7.46 -2.36 -10.20
CA THR A 108 -8.14 -3.67 -10.26
C THR A 108 -7.21 -4.74 -10.82
N SER A 109 -7.66 -6.00 -10.83
CA SER A 109 -6.88 -7.11 -11.38
C SER A 109 -6.66 -7.00 -12.90
N SER A 110 -7.42 -6.15 -13.57
CA SER A 110 -7.43 -5.98 -15.02
C SER A 110 -7.13 -4.55 -15.50
N SER A 111 -7.07 -3.57 -14.59
CA SER A 111 -6.77 -2.17 -14.90
C SER A 111 -5.86 -1.56 -13.84
N PRO A 112 -4.67 -1.05 -14.20
CA PRO A 112 -4.15 -0.89 -15.57
C PRO A 112 -3.83 -2.22 -16.27
N SER A 113 -4.23 -2.36 -17.53
CA SER A 113 -4.04 -3.60 -18.31
C SER A 113 -2.64 -3.70 -18.93
N HIS A 114 -1.60 -3.74 -18.10
CA HIS A 114 -0.22 -3.88 -18.55
C HIS A 114 0.47 -5.08 -17.86
N PRO A 115 1.15 -5.99 -18.58
CA PRO A 115 1.80 -7.17 -17.98
C PRO A 115 2.83 -6.88 -16.89
N ALA A 116 3.45 -5.70 -16.91
CA ALA A 116 4.40 -5.27 -15.88
C ALA A 116 3.72 -4.59 -14.68
N ASN A 117 2.42 -4.30 -14.73
CA ASN A 117 1.75 -3.65 -13.61
C ASN A 117 1.67 -4.60 -12.41
N SER A 118 2.01 -4.10 -11.22
CA SER A 118 2.10 -4.92 -10.00
C SER A 118 0.79 -5.58 -9.58
N PHE A 119 -0.35 -5.02 -9.98
CA PHE A 119 -1.67 -5.55 -9.66
C PHE A 119 -2.38 -6.18 -10.86
N TYR A 120 -1.69 -6.38 -11.99
CA TYR A 120 -2.27 -7.03 -13.15
C TYR A 120 -2.27 -8.56 -13.01
N TYR A 121 -3.44 -9.11 -12.66
CA TYR A 121 -3.68 -10.53 -12.49
C TYR A 121 -4.82 -10.97 -13.42
N PRO A 122 -4.55 -11.25 -14.71
CA PRO A 122 -5.59 -11.48 -15.73
C PRO A 122 -6.45 -12.73 -15.49
N ARG A 123 -6.01 -13.63 -14.60
CA ARG A 123 -6.76 -14.83 -14.20
C ARG A 123 -7.69 -14.59 -13.01
N LEU A 124 -7.56 -13.46 -12.32
CA LEU A 124 -8.42 -13.10 -11.20
C LEU A 124 -9.54 -12.17 -11.68
N LYS A 125 -10.78 -12.50 -11.30
CA LYS A 125 -11.93 -11.65 -11.59
C LYS A 125 -11.81 -10.28 -10.90
N ASN A 126 -11.41 -10.29 -9.63
CA ASN A 126 -11.17 -9.11 -8.80
C ASN A 126 -9.91 -9.33 -7.96
N LEU A 127 -9.28 -8.23 -7.53
CA LEU A 127 -8.25 -8.32 -6.51
C LEU A 127 -8.86 -8.79 -5.18
N PRO A 128 -8.13 -9.58 -4.39
CA PRO A 128 -8.45 -9.77 -3.00
C PRO A 128 -8.27 -8.43 -2.23
N PRO A 129 -9.03 -8.18 -1.15
CA PRO A 129 -8.82 -6.98 -0.35
C PRO A 129 -7.39 -6.92 0.20
N MET A 130 -6.77 -5.74 0.14
CA MET A 130 -5.40 -5.53 0.63
C MET A 130 -5.34 -5.18 2.11
N GLY A 131 -6.43 -4.66 2.65
CA GLY A 131 -6.58 -4.39 4.07
C GLY A 131 -8.04 -4.48 4.48
N LYS A 132 -8.25 -4.56 5.78
CA LYS A 132 -9.55 -4.46 6.41
C LYS A 132 -9.46 -3.39 7.48
N VAL A 133 -10.49 -2.57 7.57
CA VAL A 133 -10.65 -1.62 8.65
C VAL A 133 -11.91 -1.96 9.42
N THR A 134 -11.79 -2.13 10.73
CA THR A 134 -12.90 -2.35 11.63
C THR A 134 -13.08 -1.13 12.50
N LEU A 135 -14.29 -0.56 12.45
CA LEU A 135 -14.72 0.60 13.19
C LEU A 135 -15.68 0.12 14.29
N THR A 136 -15.28 0.24 15.55
CA THR A 136 -16.09 -0.21 16.69
C THR A 136 -16.36 0.96 17.61
N LYS A 137 -17.64 1.18 17.92
CA LYS A 137 -18.05 2.16 18.93
C LYS A 137 -17.64 1.68 20.32
N ILE A 138 -16.94 2.52 21.08
CA ILE A 138 -16.56 2.26 22.46
C ILE A 138 -17.69 2.77 23.38
N LYS A 139 -17.83 2.25 24.61
CA LYS A 139 -18.97 2.44 25.54
C LYS A 139 -19.47 3.89 25.75
N SER A 140 -18.68 4.92 25.44
CA SER A 140 -19.16 6.31 25.37
C SER A 140 -19.72 6.58 23.98
N ASN A 141 -20.93 7.14 23.87
CA ASN A 141 -21.71 7.28 22.62
C ASN A 141 -21.03 8.00 21.44
N GLN A 142 -19.79 8.45 21.57
CA GLN A 142 -19.07 9.28 20.61
C GLN A 142 -17.63 8.80 20.31
N ILE A 143 -17.14 7.73 20.94
CA ILE A 143 -15.75 7.26 20.71
C ILE A 143 -15.76 6.06 19.78
N PHE A 144 -14.96 6.11 18.72
CA PHE A 144 -14.74 5.01 17.80
C PHE A 144 -13.29 4.51 17.85
N SER A 145 -13.12 3.20 17.86
CA SER A 145 -11.85 2.53 17.62
C SER A 145 -11.77 2.12 16.15
N LEU A 146 -10.75 2.58 15.45
CA LEU A 146 -10.39 2.15 14.10
C LEU A 146 -9.24 1.17 14.22
N THR A 147 -9.46 -0.06 13.77
CA THR A 147 -8.45 -1.10 13.69
C THR A 147 -8.22 -1.47 12.24
N MET A 148 -6.99 -1.31 11.75
CA MET A 148 -6.63 -1.77 10.41
C MET A 148 -5.73 -2.99 10.49
N GLU A 149 -6.02 -3.98 9.66
CA GLU A 149 -5.24 -5.21 9.52
C GLU A 149 -5.15 -5.63 8.05
N PRO A 150 -4.07 -6.32 7.63
CA PRO A 150 -3.99 -6.95 6.31
C PRO A 150 -5.02 -8.08 6.20
N THR A 151 -5.51 -8.33 4.99
CA THR A 151 -6.28 -9.55 4.74
C THR A 151 -5.38 -10.78 4.86
N GLN A 152 -5.74 -11.71 5.74
CA GLN A 152 -5.07 -13.01 5.78
C GLN A 152 -5.45 -13.83 4.55
N PHE A 153 -4.46 -14.14 3.70
CA PHE A 153 -4.66 -15.09 2.61
C PHE A 153 -4.71 -16.50 3.18
N ASN A 154 -5.92 -17.05 3.35
CA ASN A 154 -6.06 -18.47 3.60
C ASN A 154 -5.61 -19.23 2.35
N GLN A 155 -4.48 -19.93 2.46
CA GLN A 155 -3.95 -20.80 1.41
C GLN A 155 -4.87 -22.02 1.26
N THR A 156 -5.98 -21.88 0.56
CA THR A 156 -6.79 -23.00 0.09
C THR A 156 -6.91 -22.90 -1.43
N GLY A 157 -5.86 -23.35 -2.10
CA GLY A 157 -5.75 -23.40 -3.54
C GLY A 157 -4.29 -23.41 -3.94
N LYS A 158 -3.87 -24.30 -4.84
CA LYS A 158 -2.52 -24.38 -5.43
C LYS A 158 -2.24 -23.13 -6.29
N GLY A 159 -2.19 -21.95 -5.68
CA GLY A 159 -1.79 -20.68 -6.27
C GLY A 159 -0.45 -20.28 -5.66
N VAL A 160 0.58 -20.20 -6.50
CA VAL A 160 1.93 -19.82 -6.10
C VAL A 160 1.91 -18.39 -5.55
N LEU A 161 2.19 -18.26 -4.25
CA LEU A 161 2.45 -16.98 -3.58
C LEU A 161 3.71 -16.34 -4.21
N PRO A 162 3.75 -15.02 -4.47
CA PRO A 162 5.03 -14.36 -4.67
C PRO A 162 5.81 -14.51 -3.37
N THR A 163 6.96 -15.15 -3.47
CA THR A 163 7.88 -15.37 -2.37
C THR A 163 8.26 -14.03 -1.73
N ARG A 164 8.34 -13.98 -0.39
CA ARG A 164 9.70 -13.82 0.12
C ARG A 164 10.50 -12.57 -0.22
N PHE A 165 10.00 -11.33 -0.28
CA PHE A 165 10.91 -10.18 -0.52
C PHE A 165 11.90 -10.06 0.65
N HIS A 166 13.05 -10.73 0.52
CA HIS A 166 14.23 -10.45 1.31
C HIS A 166 14.88 -9.23 0.68
N SER A 167 14.55 -8.04 1.19
CA SER A 167 15.47 -6.91 1.10
C SER A 167 16.60 -7.13 2.10
N SER A 168 17.40 -8.18 1.91
CA SER A 168 18.72 -8.20 2.51
C SER A 168 19.57 -7.18 1.73
N GLY A 169 19.70 -5.99 2.30
CA GLY A 169 20.83 -5.11 2.00
C GLY A 169 22.11 -5.88 2.30
N LEU A 170 22.61 -6.62 1.32
CA LEU A 170 23.88 -7.31 1.40
C LEU A 170 24.98 -6.24 1.33
N ARG A 171 25.45 -5.79 2.50
CA ARG A 171 26.84 -5.34 2.63
C ARG A 171 27.72 -6.57 2.40
N GLY A 172 27.96 -6.92 1.14
CA GLY A 172 29.02 -7.84 0.79
C GLY A 172 30.36 -7.18 1.10
N LYS A 173 31.21 -7.84 1.90
CA LYS A 173 32.62 -7.46 2.02
C LYS A 173 33.27 -7.64 0.64
N CYS A 174 34.03 -6.66 0.13
CA CYS A 174 34.85 -6.89 -1.07
C CYS A 174 35.84 -8.02 -0.73
N GLY A 175 35.98 -9.02 -1.61
CA GLY A 175 37.07 -9.98 -1.52
C GLY A 175 38.40 -9.35 -1.96
N ASP A 176 39.52 -10.05 -1.74
CA ASP A 176 40.89 -9.59 -1.99
C ASP A 176 41.22 -9.15 -3.43
N SER A 177 40.27 -9.27 -4.37
CA SER A 177 40.45 -8.95 -5.80
C SER A 177 39.79 -7.63 -6.26
N ASP A 178 39.33 -6.77 -5.35
CA ASP A 178 38.76 -5.43 -5.66
C ASP A 178 37.52 -5.45 -6.59
N VAL A 179 36.89 -6.61 -6.75
CA VAL A 179 35.73 -6.82 -7.61
C VAL A 179 34.60 -7.49 -6.83
N ARG A 180 33.36 -7.05 -7.07
CA ARG A 180 32.13 -7.67 -6.54
C ARG A 180 31.46 -8.46 -7.65
N ASN A 181 31.17 -9.73 -7.35
CA ASN A 181 30.38 -10.60 -8.22
C ASN A 181 28.98 -10.72 -7.63
N ARG A 182 27.97 -10.40 -8.44
CA ARG A 182 26.57 -10.59 -8.07
C ARG A 182 25.93 -11.58 -9.02
N THR A 183 25.47 -12.69 -8.46
CA THR A 183 24.71 -13.69 -9.19
C THR A 183 23.24 -13.59 -8.80
N ARG A 184 22.34 -13.55 -9.79
CA ARG A 184 20.89 -13.67 -9.54
C ARG A 184 20.37 -14.98 -10.16
N TYR A 185 19.71 -15.79 -9.36
CA TYR A 185 19.03 -17.01 -9.81
C TYR A 185 17.57 -16.72 -10.15
N ILE A 186 17.10 -17.32 -11.24
CA ILE A 186 15.71 -17.25 -11.67
C ILE A 186 14.99 -18.47 -11.11
N HIS A 187 14.12 -18.25 -10.13
CA HIS A 187 13.36 -19.31 -9.46
C HIS A 187 12.04 -19.66 -10.18
N LEU A 188 11.70 -18.94 -11.25
CA LEU A 188 10.44 -19.09 -11.98
C LEU A 188 10.72 -19.38 -13.46
N GLN A 189 10.13 -20.44 -13.98
CA GLN A 189 10.21 -20.76 -15.40
C GLN A 189 9.33 -19.80 -16.23
N PRO A 190 9.70 -19.47 -17.48
CA PRO A 190 8.90 -18.61 -18.33
C PRO A 190 7.53 -19.24 -18.65
N ALA A 191 6.50 -18.41 -18.73
CA ALA A 191 5.13 -18.81 -19.10
C ALA A 191 4.75 -18.21 -20.46
N ASN A 192 3.69 -18.77 -21.10
CA ASN A 192 3.11 -18.27 -22.36
C ASN A 192 4.13 -18.13 -23.52
N ASN A 193 4.94 -19.18 -23.78
CA ASN A 193 6.02 -19.17 -24.78
C ASN A 193 7.08 -18.07 -24.58
N GLY A 194 7.22 -17.54 -23.37
CA GLY A 194 8.30 -16.61 -23.03
C GLY A 194 9.68 -17.27 -23.17
N VAL A 195 10.68 -16.48 -23.58
CA VAL A 195 12.08 -16.90 -23.59
C VAL A 195 12.61 -17.02 -22.16
N VAL A 196 13.42 -18.04 -21.90
CA VAL A 196 14.08 -18.24 -20.61
C VAL A 196 14.99 -17.04 -20.34
N CYS A 197 14.80 -16.39 -19.19
CA CYS A 197 15.71 -15.32 -18.78
C CYS A 197 17.12 -15.92 -18.59
N PRO A 198 18.16 -15.33 -19.18
CA PRO A 198 19.53 -15.82 -18.96
C PRO A 198 19.93 -15.57 -17.50
N PRO A 199 20.76 -16.44 -16.90
CA PRO A 199 21.37 -16.15 -15.60
C PRO A 199 22.19 -14.86 -15.73
N LEU A 200 22.02 -13.95 -14.76
CA LEU A 200 22.75 -12.70 -14.74
C LEU A 200 23.91 -12.82 -13.75
N GLU A 201 25.12 -12.79 -14.31
CA GLU A 201 26.36 -12.63 -13.59
C GLU A 201 26.89 -11.23 -13.88
N GLU A 202 26.84 -10.36 -12.87
CA GLU A 202 27.40 -9.00 -12.97
C GLU A 202 28.70 -8.93 -12.18
N GLU A 203 29.77 -8.54 -12.86
CA GLU A 203 31.05 -8.19 -12.27
C GLU A 203 31.18 -6.67 -12.22
N LYS A 204 31.37 -6.09 -11.03
CA LYS A 204 31.58 -4.65 -10.88
C LYS A 204 32.78 -4.36 -9.99
N LYS A 205 33.68 -3.49 -10.45
CA LYS A 205 34.81 -3.00 -9.64
C LYS A 205 34.30 -2.29 -8.39
N CYS A 206 34.89 -2.60 -7.23
CA CYS A 206 34.66 -1.85 -6.01
C CYS A 206 35.16 -0.42 -6.22
N ILE A 207 34.28 0.57 -6.03
CA ILE A 207 34.72 1.97 -5.87
C ILE A 207 35.03 2.10 -4.37
N PRO A 208 36.27 2.44 -3.98
CA PRO A 208 36.57 2.68 -2.58
C PRO A 208 35.76 3.89 -2.12
N ASP A 209 34.94 3.70 -1.09
CA ASP A 209 34.30 4.80 -0.38
C ASP A 209 35.42 5.59 0.33
N ASN A 210 35.84 6.71 -0.26
CA ASN A 210 36.64 7.71 0.45
C ASN A 210 35.75 8.35 1.52
N CYS A 211 35.64 7.70 2.66
CA CYS A 211 35.11 8.32 3.87
C CYS A 211 36.16 9.30 4.41
N LEU A 212 36.00 10.59 4.10
CA LEU A 212 36.50 11.69 4.91
C LEU A 212 35.51 11.99 6.05
#